data_AF-A0A5E4GAP1-F1
#
_entry.id   AF-A0A5E4GAP1-F1
#
_cell.length_a   1.000
_cell.length_b   1.000
_cell.length_c   1.000
_cell.angle_alpha   90.00
_cell.angle_beta   90.00
_cell.angle_gamma   90.00
#
_symmetry.space_group_name_H-M   'P 1'
#
loop_
_entity.id
_entity.type
_entity.pdbx_description
1 polymer ?
#
loop_
_entity_poly.entity_id
_entity_poly.type
_entity_poly.pdbx_seq_one_letter_code
_entity_poly.pdbx_strand_id
1 'polypeptide(L)'
;MGSSIILRYTLVSMMVILALRTPEIQGQSIPSANFAPPQVQAESKLIQANNASEPMRQSDNTVRVDPLDNFNKYRGGFNLTNKHYWSSTVFTGVHGYALGVLWLLCGILYGCFLLATRLCCKNRKRGKLKKRQLCHKQCYLWQWHIFLAIFFTLFAIVAFGLVLGGNARFHSQAKSVVNIIITTADEASGTIYNTTGAMKEMRNNLDSTGNTEVSSFLTSTSQKLDTGAADIERQAKKNRRLIDKGLKIVYIVTTVAISLNLVAVIALSVSGFLKLQRLVYMLIILCWFLTVLCWIFFGLYFFLAEFSSDTCTALENFQQNPNNNSLSSILPCDELLSAKSVLNDVGAGIYSLVKVVNANISSTQGTSSQSIEYVCNPFSEPPEYNYQPENCPANSVRIGDIPEVLRELSCSDASNGSCENGVFISDSDYKLVELYTSSIQNLLNSYPGMESLVECQTVKDAFSEILVKHCKSLKRYVKMVWAAMVFLATLMALLVLLWTTQANHEQNHHLADGFVNPHSAAVIKLELSIATGLKKNPNPSIV
;
A
#
# COMPACT_ATOMS: atom_id res chain seq x y z
N MET A 1 32.76 27.85 -27.10
CA MET A 1 31.71 27.31 -27.97
C MET A 1 30.88 26.20 -27.32
N GLY A 2 31.48 25.26 -26.57
CA GLY A 2 30.73 24.15 -25.92
C GLY A 2 29.74 24.54 -24.80
N SER A 3 30.02 25.56 -24.00
CA SER A 3 29.13 25.94 -22.86
C SER A 3 27.79 26.55 -23.31
N SER A 4 27.77 27.29 -24.43
CA SER A 4 26.51 27.80 -25.02
C SER A 4 25.68 26.68 -25.65
N ILE A 5 26.33 25.62 -26.16
CA ILE A 5 25.64 24.45 -26.73
C ILE A 5 25.02 23.61 -25.63
N ILE A 6 25.70 23.41 -24.50
CA ILE A 6 25.15 22.66 -23.35
C ILE A 6 24.00 23.44 -22.71
N LEU A 7 24.12 24.75 -22.50
CA LEU A 7 23.04 25.57 -21.93
C LEU A 7 21.81 25.62 -22.85
N ARG A 8 22.02 25.70 -24.18
CA ARG A 8 20.94 25.62 -25.18
C ARG A 8 20.32 24.22 -25.23
N TYR A 9 21.11 23.15 -25.12
CA TYR A 9 20.58 21.78 -25.05
C TYR A 9 19.82 21.52 -23.76
N THR A 10 20.25 22.08 -22.62
CA THR A 10 19.52 21.95 -21.34
C THR A 10 18.25 22.78 -21.33
N LEU A 11 18.24 23.97 -21.95
CA LEU A 11 17.04 24.80 -22.09
C LEU A 11 16.06 24.19 -23.10
N VAL A 12 16.54 23.67 -24.23
CA VAL A 12 15.71 22.96 -25.21
C VAL A 12 15.20 21.64 -24.65
N SER A 13 16.00 20.90 -23.89
CA SER A 13 15.56 19.68 -23.18
C SER A 13 14.54 20.01 -22.09
N MET A 14 14.73 21.07 -21.31
CA MET A 14 13.73 21.56 -20.35
C MET A 14 12.43 22.01 -21.05
N MET A 15 12.53 22.72 -22.18
CA MET A 15 11.37 23.14 -22.98
C MET A 15 10.65 21.97 -23.64
N VAL A 16 11.37 20.93 -24.09
CA VAL A 16 10.80 19.69 -24.62
C VAL A 16 10.14 18.88 -23.49
N ILE A 17 10.74 18.84 -22.29
CA ILE A 17 10.14 18.20 -21.10
C ILE A 17 8.91 18.99 -20.60
N LEU A 18 8.90 20.31 -20.75
CA LEU A 18 7.74 21.18 -20.46
C LEU A 18 6.65 21.08 -21.55
N ALA A 19 7.01 20.94 -22.82
CA ALA A 19 6.10 20.73 -23.95
C ALA A 19 5.50 19.32 -23.96
N LEU A 20 6.23 18.31 -23.47
CA LEU A 20 5.72 16.96 -23.22
C LEU A 20 4.84 16.88 -21.95
N ARG A 21 4.69 17.98 -21.20
CA ARG A 21 3.85 18.09 -20.00
C ARG A 21 2.56 18.88 -20.20
N THR A 22 2.26 19.38 -21.40
CA THR A 22 0.90 19.87 -21.69
C THR A 22 0.04 18.67 -22.04
N PRO A 23 -0.98 18.30 -21.24
CA PRO A 23 -2.00 17.39 -21.73
C PRO A 23 -2.69 18.06 -22.91
N GLU A 24 -2.75 17.38 -24.06
CA GLU A 24 -3.78 17.64 -25.06
C GLU A 24 -5.13 17.53 -24.36
N ILE A 25 -5.70 18.68 -24.01
CA ILE A 25 -7.11 18.78 -23.63
C ILE A 25 -7.88 18.70 -24.93
N GLN A 26 -8.19 17.49 -25.37
CA GLN A 26 -9.12 17.26 -26.46
C GLN A 26 -10.54 17.19 -25.88
N GLY A 27 -11.24 18.33 -26.01
CA GLY A 27 -12.69 18.42 -26.22
C GLY A 27 -13.62 17.88 -25.14
N GLN A 28 -14.00 18.73 -24.18
CA GLN A 28 -15.33 18.62 -23.55
C GLN A 28 -16.12 19.87 -23.94
N SER A 29 -16.87 19.75 -25.03
CA SER A 29 -17.87 20.73 -25.45
C SER A 29 -18.95 20.82 -24.37
N ILE A 30 -19.19 22.05 -23.90
CA ILE A 30 -20.30 22.44 -23.04
C ILE A 30 -21.61 22.16 -23.80
N PRO A 31 -22.58 21.37 -23.26
CA PRO A 31 -23.93 21.41 -23.76
C PRO A 31 -24.64 22.61 -23.12
N SER A 32 -24.93 23.63 -23.92
CA SER A 32 -25.93 24.63 -23.60
C SER A 32 -27.27 23.94 -23.30
N ALA A 33 -27.83 24.23 -22.13
CA ALA A 33 -29.19 23.86 -21.81
C ALA A 33 -30.16 24.59 -22.75
N ASN A 34 -30.83 23.85 -23.63
CA ASN A 34 -32.05 24.29 -24.28
C ASN A 34 -33.10 23.18 -24.14
N PHE A 35 -34.19 23.56 -23.48
CA PHE A 35 -35.40 22.80 -23.24
C PHE A 35 -36.19 22.63 -24.55
N ALA A 36 -36.53 21.39 -24.93
CA ALA A 36 -37.66 21.07 -25.82
C ALA A 36 -38.05 19.56 -25.69
N PRO A 37 -39.33 19.18 -25.88
CA PRO A 37 -39.92 17.91 -25.40
C PRO A 37 -39.78 16.72 -26.37
N PRO A 38 -40.07 15.47 -25.93
CA PRO A 38 -39.68 14.25 -26.64
C PRO A 38 -40.57 13.92 -27.85
N GLN A 39 -39.94 13.42 -28.91
CA GLN A 39 -40.60 12.76 -30.04
C GLN A 39 -40.30 11.26 -30.00
N VAL A 40 -41.38 10.49 -30.09
CA VAL A 40 -41.46 9.04 -30.16
C VAL A 40 -40.92 8.55 -31.49
N GLN A 41 -40.03 7.57 -31.50
CA GLN A 41 -39.92 6.65 -32.63
C GLN A 41 -39.46 5.26 -32.18
N ALA A 42 -40.35 4.29 -32.36
CA ALA A 42 -40.13 2.88 -32.15
C ALA A 42 -39.26 2.32 -33.29
N GLU A 43 -38.26 1.51 -32.96
CA GLU A 43 -37.74 0.53 -33.90
C GLU A 43 -37.35 -0.76 -33.18
N SER A 44 -38.10 -1.80 -33.50
CA SER A 44 -38.00 -3.19 -33.06
C SER A 44 -36.88 -3.93 -33.78
N LYS A 45 -35.94 -4.57 -33.07
CA LYS A 45 -35.22 -5.75 -33.59
C LYS A 45 -34.97 -6.82 -32.51
N LEU A 46 -35.84 -7.82 -32.59
CA LEU A 46 -35.66 -9.26 -32.48
C LEU A 46 -34.53 -9.84 -31.61
N ILE A 47 -34.99 -10.63 -30.64
CA ILE A 47 -34.27 -11.57 -29.78
C ILE A 47 -33.47 -12.58 -30.61
N GLN A 48 -32.19 -12.75 -30.26
CA GLN A 48 -31.51 -14.04 -30.37
C GLN A 48 -30.81 -14.33 -29.04
N ALA A 49 -31.46 -15.20 -28.25
CA ALA A 49 -30.90 -15.78 -27.06
C ALA A 49 -29.78 -16.75 -27.44
N ASN A 50 -28.57 -16.54 -26.91
CA ASN A 50 -27.59 -17.59 -26.69
C ASN A 50 -26.85 -17.30 -25.39
N ASN A 51 -26.88 -18.30 -24.51
CA ASN A 51 -26.31 -18.32 -23.18
C ASN A 51 -24.79 -18.11 -23.18
N ALA A 52 -24.37 -17.00 -22.59
CA ALA A 52 -23.31 -16.93 -21.61
C ALA A 52 -23.54 -15.62 -20.86
N SER A 53 -23.89 -15.68 -19.58
CA SER A 53 -23.93 -14.50 -18.71
C SER A 53 -22.50 -13.99 -18.54
N GLU A 54 -21.99 -13.23 -19.51
CA GLU A 54 -20.81 -12.42 -19.27
C GLU A 54 -21.19 -11.42 -18.18
N PRO A 55 -20.45 -11.36 -17.06
CA PRO A 55 -20.63 -10.26 -16.12
C PRO A 55 -20.34 -8.99 -16.91
N MET A 56 -21.35 -8.14 -17.06
CA MET A 56 -21.20 -6.84 -17.68
C MET A 56 -20.19 -6.06 -16.85
N ARG A 57 -18.92 -6.12 -17.28
CA ARG A 57 -17.78 -5.40 -16.71
C ARG A 57 -18.11 -3.92 -16.83
N GLN A 58 -18.63 -3.33 -15.76
CA GLN A 58 -18.57 -1.89 -15.61
C GLN A 58 -17.08 -1.52 -15.70
N SER A 59 -16.75 -0.72 -16.70
CA SER A 59 -15.38 -0.47 -17.14
C SER A 59 -14.59 0.23 -16.04
N ASP A 60 -13.90 -0.56 -15.22
CA ASP A 60 -12.70 -0.10 -14.55
C ASP A 60 -11.74 0.30 -15.67
N ASN A 61 -11.62 1.61 -15.94
CA ASN A 61 -10.97 2.19 -17.12
C ASN A 61 -9.44 2.03 -17.11
N THR A 62 -8.95 0.95 -16.49
CA THR A 62 -7.54 0.60 -16.36
C THR A 62 -7.02 0.04 -17.67
N VAL A 63 -6.73 0.92 -18.61
CA VAL A 63 -6.12 0.59 -19.90
C VAL A 63 -4.62 0.81 -19.81
N ARG A 64 -3.84 -0.28 -19.70
CA ARG A 64 -2.39 -0.22 -19.51
C ARG A 64 -1.67 -1.24 -20.38
N VAL A 65 -0.42 -0.97 -20.73
CA VAL A 65 0.38 -1.90 -21.53
C VAL A 65 0.82 -3.08 -20.66
N ASP A 66 0.64 -4.31 -21.15
CA ASP A 66 1.09 -5.53 -20.48
C ASP A 66 2.28 -6.17 -21.22
N PRO A 67 3.49 -6.14 -20.64
CA PRO A 67 4.64 -6.76 -21.28
C PRO A 67 4.57 -8.31 -21.30
N LEU A 68 3.73 -8.94 -20.48
CA LEU A 68 3.53 -10.40 -20.49
C LEU A 68 2.58 -10.85 -21.61
N ASP A 69 1.80 -9.93 -22.17
CA ASP A 69 0.89 -10.15 -23.31
C ASP A 69 1.39 -9.36 -24.53
N ASN A 70 2.65 -9.54 -24.91
CA ASN A 70 3.26 -8.91 -26.10
C ASN A 70 3.05 -7.38 -26.20
N PHE A 71 3.00 -6.68 -25.06
CA PHE A 71 2.72 -5.23 -24.98
C PHE A 71 1.31 -4.83 -25.45
N ASN A 72 0.37 -5.78 -25.50
CA ASN A 72 -1.04 -5.49 -25.70
C ASN A 72 -1.62 -4.70 -24.51
N LYS A 73 -2.74 -4.02 -24.75
CA LYS A 73 -3.42 -3.26 -23.70
C LYS A 73 -4.23 -4.20 -22.81
N TYR A 74 -3.84 -4.33 -21.55
CA TYR A 74 -4.66 -4.93 -20.50
C TYR A 74 -5.93 -4.09 -20.29
N ARG A 75 -7.07 -4.78 -20.21
CA ARG A 75 -8.41 -4.20 -20.00
C ARG A 75 -9.23 -4.97 -18.96
N GLY A 76 -8.57 -5.84 -18.19
CA GLY A 76 -9.24 -6.77 -17.28
C GLY A 76 -9.72 -6.16 -15.96
N GLY A 77 -9.46 -4.87 -15.71
CA GLY A 77 -9.75 -4.23 -14.42
C GLY A 77 -8.79 -4.64 -13.30
N PHE A 78 -9.03 -4.15 -12.09
CA PHE A 78 -8.35 -4.64 -10.89
C PHE A 78 -8.58 -6.15 -10.69
N ASN A 79 -7.52 -6.97 -10.67
CA ASN A 79 -7.63 -8.41 -10.40
C ASN A 79 -6.34 -8.98 -9.79
N LEU A 80 -6.37 -9.30 -8.49
CA LEU A 80 -5.19 -9.78 -7.76
C LEU A 80 -4.73 -11.19 -8.14
N THR A 81 -5.60 -12.01 -8.73
CA THR A 81 -5.30 -13.39 -9.14
C THR A 81 -4.68 -13.45 -10.55
N ASN A 82 -4.89 -12.41 -11.36
CA ASN A 82 -4.41 -12.36 -12.74
C ASN A 82 -2.95 -11.89 -12.83
N LYS A 83 -2.08 -12.68 -13.46
CA LYS A 83 -0.66 -12.32 -13.70
C LYS A 83 -0.52 -11.10 -14.63
N HIS A 84 -1.43 -10.93 -15.58
CA HIS A 84 -1.45 -9.81 -16.53
C HIS A 84 -1.79 -8.48 -15.85
N TYR A 85 -2.58 -8.50 -14.78
CA TYR A 85 -2.80 -7.32 -13.93
C TYR A 85 -1.50 -6.89 -13.24
N TRP A 86 -0.80 -7.83 -12.60
CA TRP A 86 0.46 -7.52 -11.91
C TRP A 86 1.54 -7.01 -12.87
N SER A 87 1.69 -7.66 -14.02
CA SER A 87 2.65 -7.27 -15.04
C SER A 87 2.36 -5.86 -15.58
N SER A 88 1.12 -5.58 -15.98
CA SER A 88 0.72 -4.27 -16.52
C SER A 88 0.82 -3.15 -15.48
N THR A 89 0.43 -3.42 -14.23
CA THR A 89 0.51 -2.43 -13.15
C THR A 89 1.96 -2.11 -12.80
N VAL A 90 2.84 -3.11 -12.66
CA VAL A 90 4.29 -2.88 -12.42
C VAL A 90 4.94 -2.13 -13.59
N PHE A 91 4.51 -2.42 -14.82
CA PHE A 91 5.04 -1.76 -16.02
C PHE A 91 4.72 -0.26 -16.08
N THR A 92 3.74 0.26 -15.33
CA THR A 92 3.51 1.72 -15.25
C THR A 92 4.72 2.50 -14.74
N GLY A 93 5.56 1.88 -13.92
CA GLY A 93 6.82 2.47 -13.43
C GLY A 93 7.95 2.51 -14.48
N VAL A 94 7.71 2.04 -15.72
CA VAL A 94 8.73 1.90 -16.78
C VAL A 94 9.53 3.18 -17.02
N HIS A 95 8.90 4.35 -16.90
CA HIS A 95 9.58 5.63 -17.08
C HIS A 95 10.74 5.81 -16.10
N GLY A 96 10.59 5.37 -14.84
CA GLY A 96 11.67 5.41 -13.86
C GLY A 96 12.72 4.34 -14.11
N TYR A 97 12.30 3.11 -14.39
CA TYR A 97 13.23 2.00 -14.63
C TYR A 97 14.10 2.23 -15.86
N ALA A 98 13.50 2.67 -16.98
CA ALA A 98 14.19 2.97 -18.22
C ALA A 98 15.20 4.11 -18.05
N LEU A 99 14.83 5.20 -17.36
CA LEU A 99 15.74 6.31 -17.08
C LEU A 99 16.90 5.88 -16.15
N GLY A 100 16.62 5.03 -15.16
CA GLY A 100 17.66 4.46 -14.30
C GLY A 100 18.67 3.60 -15.07
N VAL A 101 18.20 2.71 -15.95
CA VAL A 101 19.06 1.87 -16.80
C VAL A 101 19.86 2.74 -17.79
N LEU A 102 19.22 3.71 -18.44
CA LEU A 102 19.89 4.63 -19.35
C LEU A 102 21.01 5.41 -18.62
N TRP A 103 20.72 5.93 -17.42
CA TRP A 103 21.71 6.64 -16.61
C TRP A 103 22.88 5.72 -16.20
N LEU A 104 22.59 4.47 -15.83
CA LEU A 104 23.61 3.48 -15.50
C LEU A 104 24.53 3.20 -16.72
N LEU A 105 23.95 3.00 -17.90
CA LEU A 105 24.71 2.77 -19.14
C LEU A 105 25.58 3.97 -19.51
N CYS A 106 25.05 5.19 -19.42
CA CYS A 106 25.82 6.41 -19.62
C CYS A 106 27.03 6.49 -18.68
N GLY A 107 26.87 6.09 -17.42
CA GLY A 107 27.94 6.07 -16.43
C GLY A 107 29.02 5.05 -16.73
N ILE A 108 28.62 3.84 -17.13
CA ILE A 108 29.54 2.77 -17.53
C ILE A 108 30.34 3.19 -18.76
N LEU A 109 29.68 3.69 -19.81
CA LEU A 109 30.34 4.16 -21.02
C LEU A 109 31.36 5.28 -20.72
N TYR A 110 30.96 6.25 -19.89
CA TYR A 110 31.85 7.33 -19.47
C TYR A 110 33.04 6.81 -18.64
N GLY A 111 32.80 5.91 -17.69
CA GLY A 111 33.84 5.26 -16.90
C GLY A 111 34.82 4.46 -17.75
N CYS A 112 34.32 3.66 -18.69
CA CYS A 112 35.12 2.91 -19.67
C CYS A 112 35.95 3.85 -20.56
N PHE A 113 35.38 4.97 -21.02
CA PHE A 113 36.11 5.98 -21.80
C PHE A 113 37.26 6.59 -20.99
N LEU A 114 37.04 6.94 -19.72
CA LEU A 114 38.08 7.45 -18.83
C LEU A 114 39.18 6.41 -18.55
N LEU A 115 38.81 5.13 -18.39
CA LEU A 115 39.77 4.05 -18.17
C LEU A 115 40.60 3.77 -19.43
N ALA A 116 39.95 3.69 -20.60
CA ALA A 116 40.59 3.48 -21.88
C ALA A 116 41.54 4.63 -22.23
N THR A 117 41.18 5.88 -21.97
CA THR A 117 42.08 7.02 -22.15
C THR A 117 43.27 6.98 -21.18
N ARG A 118 43.10 6.56 -19.92
CA ARG A 118 44.24 6.36 -18.99
C ARG A 118 45.17 5.22 -19.43
N LEU A 119 44.63 4.12 -19.95
CA LEU A 119 45.42 2.96 -20.38
C LEU A 119 46.09 3.17 -21.76
N CYS A 120 45.35 3.68 -22.75
CA CYS A 120 45.84 3.89 -24.11
C CYS A 120 46.76 5.13 -24.24
N CYS A 121 46.54 6.19 -23.45
CA CYS A 121 47.37 7.39 -23.51
C CYS A 121 48.56 7.37 -22.55
N LYS A 122 48.80 6.28 -21.81
CA LYS A 122 50.01 6.11 -20.98
C LYS A 122 51.30 6.17 -21.84
N ASN A 123 51.20 5.81 -23.12
CA ASN A 123 52.32 5.81 -24.08
C ASN A 123 52.32 6.97 -25.09
N ARG A 124 51.41 7.95 -24.98
CA ARG A 124 51.26 9.05 -25.96
C ARG A 124 51.51 10.45 -25.37
N LYS A 125 52.40 10.58 -24.38
CA LYS A 125 52.89 11.91 -23.95
C LYS A 125 53.99 12.41 -24.89
N ARG A 126 53.63 12.80 -26.11
CA ARG A 126 54.50 13.64 -26.95
C ARG A 126 53.69 14.79 -27.54
N GLY A 127 53.97 15.98 -27.01
CA GLY A 127 53.84 17.28 -27.67
C GLY A 127 52.45 17.73 -28.11
N LYS A 128 51.67 18.32 -27.20
CA LYS A 128 50.82 19.47 -27.55
C LYS A 128 50.88 20.51 -26.43
N LEU A 129 51.79 21.46 -26.57
CA LEU A 129 51.80 22.72 -25.82
C LEU A 129 50.47 23.45 -26.13
N LYS A 130 49.51 23.43 -25.21
CA LYS A 130 48.37 24.35 -25.29
C LYS A 130 48.78 25.65 -24.62
N LYS A 131 48.68 26.75 -25.37
CA LYS A 131 48.93 28.12 -24.91
C LYS A 131 48.15 28.41 -23.62
N ARG A 132 48.85 28.99 -22.65
CA ARG A 132 48.35 29.59 -21.41
C ARG A 132 47.22 30.58 -21.77
N GLN A 133 45.98 30.24 -21.44
CA GLN A 133 44.84 31.14 -21.69
C GLN A 133 44.54 31.94 -20.42
N LEU A 134 44.49 33.26 -20.60
CA LEU A 134 44.45 34.33 -19.59
C LEU A 134 43.31 34.16 -18.55
N CYS A 135 43.68 34.32 -17.28
CA CYS A 135 42.94 34.00 -16.05
C CYS A 135 41.77 34.95 -15.67
N HIS A 136 41.08 35.59 -16.63
CA HIS A 136 40.06 36.62 -16.27
C HIS A 136 38.61 36.21 -16.54
N LYS A 137 38.30 35.56 -17.69
CA LYS A 137 36.93 35.05 -17.97
C LYS A 137 36.63 33.71 -17.27
N GLN A 138 37.67 33.00 -16.80
CA GLN A 138 37.57 31.64 -16.26
C GLN A 138 37.19 31.62 -14.76
N CYS A 139 37.57 32.63 -13.98
CA CYS A 139 37.21 32.73 -12.55
C CYS A 139 35.71 32.99 -12.34
N TYR A 140 35.07 33.77 -13.21
CA TYR A 140 33.62 34.01 -13.14
C TYR A 140 32.80 32.75 -13.44
N LEU A 141 33.25 31.93 -14.39
CA LEU A 141 32.61 30.64 -14.72
C LEU A 141 32.73 29.63 -13.56
N TRP A 142 33.90 29.54 -12.93
CA TRP A 142 34.13 28.68 -11.77
C TRP A 142 33.25 29.07 -10.58
N GLN A 143 33.15 30.38 -10.31
CA GLN A 143 32.30 30.92 -9.26
C GLN A 143 30.80 30.63 -9.52
N TRP A 144 30.34 30.77 -10.76
CA TRP A 144 28.96 30.45 -11.15
C TRP A 144 28.61 28.97 -10.96
N HIS A 145 29.53 28.04 -11.30
CA HIS A 145 29.32 26.61 -11.10
C HIS A 145 29.18 26.23 -9.62
N ILE A 146 29.95 26.88 -8.72
CA ILE A 146 29.84 26.64 -7.28
C ILE A 146 28.51 27.17 -6.73
N PHE A 147 28.10 28.39 -7.11
CA PHE A 147 26.80 28.93 -6.71
C PHE A 147 25.64 28.04 -7.17
N LEU A 148 25.70 27.54 -8.40
CA LEU A 148 24.69 26.65 -8.94
C LEU A 148 24.66 25.29 -8.22
N ALA A 149 25.81 24.73 -7.87
CA ALA A 149 25.91 23.50 -7.09
C ALA A 149 25.31 23.69 -5.68
N ILE A 150 25.62 24.80 -5.00
CA ILE A 150 25.03 25.13 -3.69
C ILE A 150 23.51 25.23 -3.80
N PHE A 151 23.01 25.98 -4.79
CA PHE A 151 21.58 26.12 -5.03
C PHE A 151 20.90 24.75 -5.19
N PHE A 152 21.41 23.88 -6.07
CA PHE A 152 20.83 22.55 -6.26
C PHE A 152 20.93 21.66 -5.02
N THR A 153 22.00 21.79 -4.21
CA THR A 153 22.09 21.04 -2.94
C THR A 153 21.03 21.49 -1.92
N LEU A 154 20.71 22.78 -1.85
CA LEU A 154 19.64 23.28 -0.98
C LEU A 154 18.28 22.73 -1.40
N PHE A 155 17.99 22.74 -2.71
CA PHE A 155 16.76 22.11 -3.23
C PHE A 155 16.72 20.60 -3.00
N ALA A 156 17.87 19.92 -3.11
CA ALA A 156 17.97 18.50 -2.82
C ALA A 156 17.64 18.21 -1.36
N ILE A 157 18.15 19.00 -0.41
CA ILE A 157 17.84 18.88 1.04
C ILE A 157 16.32 18.96 1.29
N VAL A 158 15.63 19.92 0.67
CA VAL A 158 14.16 20.02 0.78
C VAL A 158 13.49 18.78 0.18
N ALA A 159 13.92 18.34 -1.01
CA ALA A 159 13.38 17.15 -1.68
C ALA A 159 13.58 15.87 -0.85
N PHE A 160 14.74 15.70 -0.20
CA PHE A 160 15.00 14.60 0.73
C PHE A 160 13.98 14.58 1.88
N GLY A 161 13.71 15.73 2.49
CA GLY A 161 12.70 15.86 3.55
C GLY A 161 11.30 15.44 3.08
N LEU A 162 10.90 15.86 1.87
CA LEU A 162 9.62 15.49 1.29
C LEU A 162 9.51 13.99 1.01
N VAL A 163 10.57 13.37 0.48
CA VAL A 163 10.62 11.92 0.23
C VAL A 163 10.51 11.13 1.53
N LEU A 164 11.32 11.47 2.54
CA LEU A 164 11.34 10.76 3.83
C LEU A 164 10.01 10.92 4.57
N GLY A 165 9.48 12.14 4.65
CA GLY A 165 8.20 12.43 5.27
C GLY A 165 7.03 11.75 4.54
N GLY A 166 7.03 11.80 3.21
CA GLY A 166 6.04 11.12 2.39
C GLY A 166 6.09 9.60 2.55
N ASN A 167 7.29 9.00 2.57
CA ASN A 167 7.48 7.56 2.71
C ASN A 167 6.99 7.07 4.07
N ALA A 168 7.33 7.77 5.16
CA ALA A 168 6.86 7.44 6.51
C ALA A 168 5.33 7.50 6.63
N ARG A 169 4.72 8.56 6.07
CA ARG A 169 3.25 8.71 6.07
C ARG A 169 2.58 7.64 5.20
N PHE A 170 3.10 7.35 4.01
CA PHE A 170 2.60 6.27 3.16
C PHE A 170 2.65 4.91 3.87
N HIS A 171 3.79 4.57 4.48
CA HIS A 171 3.96 3.31 5.22
C HIS A 171 2.94 3.18 6.36
N SER A 172 2.75 4.25 7.15
CA SER A 172 1.77 4.27 8.24
C SER A 172 0.33 4.09 7.74
N GLN A 173 -0.05 4.77 6.66
CA GLN A 173 -1.41 4.65 6.08
C GLN A 173 -1.65 3.26 5.50
N ALA A 174 -0.69 2.72 4.73
CA ALA A 174 -0.78 1.37 4.17
C ALA A 174 -0.89 0.30 5.27
N LYS A 175 -0.15 0.46 6.37
CA LYS A 175 -0.23 -0.44 7.52
C LYS A 175 -1.59 -0.38 8.21
N SER A 176 -2.20 0.80 8.31
CA SER A 176 -3.55 0.97 8.87
C SER A 176 -4.59 0.22 8.05
N VAL A 177 -4.54 0.34 6.71
CA VAL A 177 -5.43 -0.39 5.79
C VAL A 177 -5.31 -1.91 5.98
N VAL A 178 -4.07 -2.43 6.02
CA VAL A 178 -3.83 -3.87 6.28
C VAL A 178 -4.33 -4.28 7.66
N ASN A 179 -4.27 -3.38 8.64
CA ASN A 179 -4.76 -3.66 9.98
C ASN A 179 -6.29 -3.74 10.04
N ILE A 180 -7.00 -2.85 9.35
CA ILE A 180 -8.46 -2.92 9.25
C ILE A 180 -8.85 -4.26 8.63
N ILE A 181 -8.23 -4.64 7.50
CA ILE A 181 -8.54 -5.92 6.83
C ILE A 181 -8.30 -7.14 7.72
N ILE A 182 -7.19 -7.18 8.50
CA ILE A 182 -6.99 -8.32 9.43
C ILE A 182 -8.01 -8.31 10.55
N THR A 183 -8.33 -7.13 11.10
CA THR A 183 -9.25 -7.00 12.22
C THR A 183 -10.65 -7.47 11.80
N THR A 184 -11.10 -7.09 10.61
CA THR A 184 -12.35 -7.59 10.02
C THR A 184 -12.34 -9.12 9.83
N ALA A 185 -11.20 -9.70 9.41
CA ALA A 185 -11.09 -11.16 9.26
C ALA A 185 -11.07 -11.90 10.61
N ASP A 186 -10.40 -11.35 11.62
CA ASP A 186 -10.35 -11.88 12.99
C ASP A 186 -11.74 -11.76 13.65
N GLU A 187 -12.45 -10.64 13.45
CA GLU A 187 -13.84 -10.44 13.91
C GLU A 187 -14.79 -11.45 13.28
N ALA A 188 -14.73 -11.62 11.95
CA ALA A 188 -15.54 -12.61 11.24
C ALA A 188 -15.28 -14.04 11.75
N SER A 189 -14.01 -14.41 11.92
CA SER A 189 -13.63 -15.72 12.45
C SER A 189 -14.10 -15.90 13.91
N GLY A 190 -13.98 -14.85 14.73
CA GLY A 190 -14.43 -14.82 16.11
C GLY A 190 -15.94 -15.03 16.24
N THR A 191 -16.74 -14.36 15.41
CA THR A 191 -18.19 -14.57 15.35
C THR A 191 -18.55 -16.02 14.99
N ILE A 192 -17.83 -16.63 14.03
CA ILE A 192 -18.04 -18.04 13.67
C ILE A 192 -17.65 -18.97 14.83
N TYR A 193 -16.53 -18.70 15.53
CA TYR A 193 -16.13 -19.50 16.69
C TYR A 193 -17.11 -19.39 17.86
N ASN A 194 -17.66 -18.21 18.13
CA ASN A 194 -18.67 -18.04 19.18
C ASN A 194 -19.95 -18.80 18.82
N THR A 195 -20.37 -18.74 17.56
CA THR A 195 -21.53 -19.48 17.04
C THR A 195 -21.34 -20.98 17.13
N THR A 196 -20.21 -21.51 16.65
CA THR A 196 -19.90 -22.94 16.72
C THR A 196 -19.70 -23.42 18.14
N GLY A 197 -19.21 -22.56 19.04
CA GLY A 197 -19.18 -22.78 20.48
C GLY A 197 -20.58 -23.05 21.03
N ALA A 198 -21.54 -22.17 20.74
CA ALA A 198 -22.93 -22.35 21.12
C ALA A 198 -23.54 -23.64 20.53
N MET A 199 -23.25 -23.96 19.27
CA MET A 199 -23.72 -25.22 18.63
C MET A 199 -23.17 -26.48 19.31
N LYS A 200 -21.90 -26.46 19.76
CA LYS A 200 -21.28 -27.59 20.47
C LYS A 200 -21.87 -27.77 21.87
N GLU A 201 -22.22 -26.67 22.54
CA GLU A 201 -22.91 -26.70 23.84
C GLU A 201 -24.30 -27.33 23.69
N MET A 202 -25.09 -26.87 22.72
CA MET A 202 -26.41 -27.46 22.40
C MET A 202 -26.32 -28.96 22.13
N ARG A 203 -25.34 -29.40 21.33
CA ARG A 203 -25.10 -30.82 21.06
C ARG A 203 -24.84 -31.61 22.34
N ASN A 204 -23.92 -31.14 23.18
CA ASN A 204 -23.56 -31.85 24.41
C ASN A 204 -24.80 -32.04 25.31
N ASN A 205 -25.72 -31.08 25.28
CA ASN A 205 -26.99 -31.14 26.02
C ASN A 205 -28.04 -32.06 25.37
N LEU A 206 -28.00 -32.24 24.04
CA LEU A 206 -28.88 -33.16 23.31
C LEU A 206 -28.41 -34.63 23.41
N ASP A 207 -27.10 -34.86 23.49
CA ASP A 207 -26.51 -36.19 23.65
C ASP A 207 -26.95 -36.85 24.97
N SER A 208 -27.16 -36.07 26.04
CA SER A 208 -27.71 -36.57 27.29
C SER A 208 -29.19 -36.97 27.21
N THR A 209 -29.91 -36.47 26.19
CA THR A 209 -31.34 -36.70 25.96
C THR A 209 -31.61 -37.82 24.92
N GLY A 210 -30.56 -38.32 24.25
CA GLY A 210 -30.63 -39.46 23.31
C GLY A 210 -30.99 -39.10 21.85
N ASN A 211 -30.94 -37.82 21.45
CA ASN A 211 -31.28 -37.39 20.09
C ASN A 211 -30.06 -37.40 19.15
N THR A 212 -29.70 -38.58 18.64
CA THR A 212 -28.44 -38.79 17.89
C THR A 212 -28.39 -38.11 16.52
N GLU A 213 -29.53 -37.90 15.86
CA GLU A 213 -29.56 -37.31 14.51
C GLU A 213 -29.22 -35.82 14.55
N VAL A 214 -29.87 -35.06 15.44
CA VAL A 214 -29.62 -33.62 15.61
C VAL A 214 -28.19 -33.36 16.09
N SER A 215 -27.71 -34.16 17.04
CA SER A 215 -26.32 -34.08 17.52
C SER A 215 -25.30 -34.33 16.40
N SER A 216 -25.57 -35.27 15.48
CA SER A 216 -24.69 -35.54 14.34
C SER A 216 -24.64 -34.37 13.35
N PHE A 217 -25.79 -33.72 13.09
CA PHE A 217 -25.88 -32.55 12.23
C PHE A 217 -25.15 -31.33 12.82
N LEU A 218 -25.37 -31.05 14.12
CA LEU A 218 -24.66 -29.99 14.83
C LEU A 218 -23.15 -30.22 14.86
N THR A 219 -22.71 -31.47 15.02
CA THR A 219 -21.28 -31.84 14.97
C THR A 219 -20.70 -31.58 13.59
N SER A 220 -21.33 -32.07 12.52
CA SER A 220 -20.81 -31.88 11.17
C SER A 220 -20.81 -30.40 10.76
N THR A 221 -21.83 -29.63 11.16
CA THR A 221 -21.96 -28.22 10.79
C THR A 221 -20.94 -27.36 11.55
N SER A 222 -20.84 -27.55 12.87
CA SER A 222 -19.86 -26.82 13.70
C SER A 222 -18.42 -27.09 13.24
N GLN A 223 -18.09 -28.34 12.89
CA GLN A 223 -16.75 -28.68 12.38
C GLN A 223 -16.45 -28.03 11.02
N LYS A 224 -17.43 -27.96 10.10
CA LYS A 224 -17.24 -27.30 8.80
C LYS A 224 -17.02 -25.79 8.99
N LEU A 225 -17.81 -25.16 9.86
CA LEU A 225 -17.70 -23.75 10.18
C LEU A 225 -16.37 -23.42 10.90
N ASP A 226 -15.95 -24.25 11.85
CA ASP A 226 -14.64 -24.13 12.52
C ASP A 226 -13.50 -24.18 11.51
N THR A 227 -13.57 -25.12 10.56
CA THR A 227 -12.54 -25.27 9.52
C THR A 227 -12.50 -24.04 8.64
N GLY A 228 -13.68 -23.51 8.23
CA GLY A 228 -13.78 -22.27 7.47
C GLY A 228 -13.20 -21.06 8.21
N ALA A 229 -13.54 -20.89 9.50
CA ALA A 229 -13.01 -19.83 10.35
C ALA A 229 -11.48 -19.93 10.51
N ALA A 230 -10.98 -21.15 10.74
CA ALA A 230 -9.55 -21.40 10.85
C ALA A 230 -8.81 -21.08 9.54
N ASP A 231 -9.40 -21.39 8.39
CA ASP A 231 -8.82 -21.07 7.08
C ASP A 231 -8.81 -19.56 6.81
N ILE A 232 -9.88 -18.84 7.15
CA ILE A 232 -9.94 -17.36 7.07
C ILE A 232 -8.83 -16.76 7.92
N GLU A 233 -8.77 -17.11 9.21
CA GLU A 233 -7.78 -16.61 10.15
C GLU A 233 -6.35 -16.92 9.70
N ARG A 234 -6.10 -18.17 9.27
CA ARG A 234 -4.78 -18.62 8.81
C ARG A 234 -4.35 -17.88 7.56
N GLN A 235 -5.21 -17.76 6.56
CA GLN A 235 -4.91 -17.10 5.29
C GLN A 235 -4.72 -15.59 5.49
N ALA A 236 -5.56 -14.96 6.32
CA ALA A 236 -5.44 -13.55 6.66
C ALA A 236 -4.11 -13.27 7.41
N LYS A 237 -3.76 -14.08 8.42
CA LYS A 237 -2.46 -13.96 9.14
C LYS A 237 -1.27 -14.19 8.23
N LYS A 238 -1.33 -15.17 7.34
CA LYS A 238 -0.27 -15.45 6.36
C LYS A 238 -0.07 -14.26 5.42
N ASN A 239 -1.16 -13.74 4.85
CA ASN A 239 -1.13 -12.60 3.93
C ASN A 239 -0.65 -11.33 4.63
N ARG A 240 -1.12 -11.05 5.86
CA ARG A 240 -0.62 -9.94 6.70
C ARG A 240 0.89 -10.00 6.89
N ARG A 241 1.44 -11.17 7.21
CA ARG A 241 2.90 -11.32 7.40
C ARG A 241 3.68 -11.02 6.13
N LEU A 242 3.18 -11.44 4.96
CA LEU A 242 3.83 -11.16 3.67
C LEU A 242 3.77 -9.67 3.32
N ILE A 243 2.59 -9.05 3.48
CA ILE A 243 2.37 -7.64 3.16
C ILE A 243 3.14 -6.73 4.11
N ASP A 244 3.10 -6.98 5.42
CA ASP A 244 3.84 -6.20 6.42
C ASP A 244 5.35 -6.28 6.19
N LYS A 245 5.88 -7.47 5.90
CA LYS A 245 7.28 -7.64 5.49
C LYS A 245 7.60 -6.81 4.24
N GLY A 246 6.76 -6.89 3.20
CA GLY A 246 6.94 -6.10 1.97
C GLY A 246 6.96 -4.59 2.23
N LEU A 247 5.96 -4.07 2.94
CA LEU A 247 5.86 -2.65 3.31
C LEU A 247 7.05 -2.20 4.17
N LYS A 248 7.51 -3.05 5.09
CA LYS A 248 8.69 -2.76 5.92
C LYS A 248 9.98 -2.75 5.11
N ILE A 249 10.16 -3.70 4.19
CA ILE A 249 11.31 -3.73 3.29
C ILE A 249 11.35 -2.46 2.44
N VAL A 250 10.26 -2.10 1.77
CA VAL A 250 10.18 -0.89 0.95
C VAL A 250 10.48 0.35 1.79
N TYR A 251 9.87 0.47 2.98
CA TYR A 251 10.11 1.61 3.86
C TYR A 251 11.59 1.73 4.28
N ILE A 252 12.21 0.65 4.77
CA ILE A 252 13.59 0.64 5.23
C ILE A 252 14.56 0.89 4.08
N VAL A 253 14.41 0.16 2.97
CA VAL A 253 15.33 0.23 1.82
C VAL A 253 15.28 1.62 1.18
N THR A 254 14.09 2.20 0.99
CA THR A 254 13.98 3.60 0.53
C THR A 254 14.61 4.57 1.53
N THR A 255 14.30 4.45 2.83
CA THR A 255 14.83 5.37 3.85
C THR A 255 16.35 5.35 3.89
N VAL A 256 16.96 4.17 3.95
CA VAL A 256 18.42 4.01 3.97
C VAL A 256 19.06 4.55 2.70
N ALA A 257 18.52 4.24 1.52
CA ALA A 257 19.07 4.72 0.25
C ALA A 257 19.02 6.25 0.14
N ILE A 258 17.92 6.86 0.57
CA ILE A 258 17.70 8.31 0.52
C ILE A 258 18.56 9.03 1.56
N SER A 259 18.72 8.48 2.77
CA SER A 259 19.64 9.00 3.78
C SER A 259 21.11 8.89 3.34
N LEU A 260 21.51 7.78 2.73
CA LEU A 260 22.85 7.62 2.17
C LEU A 260 23.12 8.64 1.06
N ASN A 261 22.12 8.90 0.22
CA ASN A 261 22.19 9.91 -0.83
C ASN A 261 22.36 11.32 -0.25
N LEU A 262 21.58 11.70 0.76
CA LEU A 262 21.74 12.97 1.46
C LEU A 262 23.18 13.16 2.00
N VAL A 263 23.72 12.16 2.69
CA VAL A 263 25.09 12.21 3.24
C VAL A 263 26.12 12.33 2.11
N ALA A 264 25.96 11.55 1.03
CA ALA A 264 26.88 11.58 -0.11
C ALA A 264 26.89 12.94 -0.82
N VAL A 265 25.74 13.59 -0.98
CA VAL A 265 25.62 14.93 -1.58
C VAL A 265 26.30 15.98 -0.73
N ILE A 266 26.07 15.97 0.59
CA ILE A 266 26.70 16.92 1.51
C ILE A 266 28.21 16.72 1.49
N ALA A 267 28.67 15.47 1.59
CA ALA A 267 30.09 15.13 1.53
C ALA A 267 30.73 15.54 0.19
N LEU A 268 30.02 15.38 -0.93
CA LEU A 268 30.49 15.78 -2.26
C LEU A 268 30.66 17.30 -2.34
N SER A 269 29.68 18.07 -1.84
CA SER A 269 29.75 19.53 -1.83
C SER A 269 30.88 20.06 -0.96
N VAL A 270 31.04 19.52 0.26
CA VAL A 270 32.11 19.93 1.19
C VAL A 270 33.49 19.53 0.64
N SER A 271 33.65 18.30 0.17
CA SER A 271 34.92 17.81 -0.39
C SER A 271 35.32 18.54 -1.66
N GLY A 272 34.33 18.93 -2.48
CA GLY A 272 34.52 19.76 -3.66
C GLY A 272 35.04 21.16 -3.30
N PHE A 273 34.51 21.76 -2.24
CA PHE A 273 35.01 23.05 -1.73
C PHE A 273 36.43 22.94 -1.17
N LEU A 274 36.73 21.87 -0.43
CA LEU A 274 38.06 21.59 0.15
C LEU A 274 39.09 21.11 -0.90
N LYS A 275 38.69 20.94 -2.17
CA LYS A 275 39.53 20.46 -3.29
C LYS A 275 40.19 19.10 -3.02
N LEU A 276 39.52 18.22 -2.29
CA LEU A 276 40.00 16.85 -1.99
C LEU A 276 39.76 15.93 -3.19
N GLN A 277 40.62 16.05 -4.20
CA GLN A 277 40.40 15.49 -5.54
C GLN A 277 40.07 13.98 -5.53
N ARG A 278 40.78 13.17 -4.73
CA ARG A 278 40.55 11.72 -4.66
C ARG A 278 39.18 11.37 -4.06
N LEU A 279 38.76 12.07 -3.02
CA LEU A 279 37.46 11.86 -2.37
C LEU A 279 36.32 12.32 -3.27
N VAL A 280 36.48 13.46 -3.94
CA VAL A 280 35.50 13.99 -4.91
C VAL A 280 35.22 12.97 -6.01
N TYR A 281 36.25 12.35 -6.61
CA TYR A 281 36.05 11.32 -7.63
C TYR A 281 35.29 10.09 -7.09
N MET A 282 35.62 9.61 -5.89
CA MET A 282 34.91 8.47 -5.29
C MET A 282 33.44 8.81 -4.99
N LEU A 283 33.18 10.01 -4.47
CA LEU A 283 31.82 10.49 -4.16
C LEU A 283 31.00 10.73 -5.42
N ILE A 284 31.60 11.18 -6.53
CA ILE A 284 30.93 11.29 -7.82
C ILE A 284 30.43 9.91 -8.29
N ILE A 285 31.28 8.88 -8.20
CA ILE A 285 30.90 7.51 -8.59
C ILE A 285 29.77 7.00 -7.69
N LEU A 286 29.87 7.21 -6.37
CA LEU A 286 28.82 6.84 -5.42
C LEU A 286 27.50 7.54 -5.74
N CYS A 287 27.51 8.88 -5.89
CA CYS A 287 26.33 9.67 -6.23
C CYS A 287 25.72 9.26 -7.58
N TRP A 288 26.53 8.80 -8.54
CA TRP A 288 26.03 8.24 -9.80
C TRP A 288 25.14 7.03 -9.55
N PHE A 289 25.61 6.04 -8.78
CA PHE A 289 24.82 4.85 -8.43
C PHE A 289 23.60 5.19 -7.59
N LEU A 290 23.73 6.10 -6.63
CA LEU A 290 22.59 6.55 -5.82
C LEU A 290 21.52 7.27 -6.66
N THR A 291 21.92 7.96 -7.74
CA THR A 291 20.98 8.55 -8.70
C THR A 291 20.21 7.47 -9.47
N VAL A 292 20.87 6.37 -9.87
CA VAL A 292 20.18 5.20 -10.47
C VAL A 292 19.13 4.65 -9.50
N LEU A 293 19.47 4.49 -8.22
CA LEU A 293 18.52 4.03 -7.22
C LEU A 293 17.33 4.98 -7.08
N CYS A 294 17.53 6.30 -7.10
CA CYS A 294 16.45 7.27 -7.09
C CYS A 294 15.48 7.11 -8.27
N TRP A 295 15.99 6.82 -9.48
CA TRP A 295 15.14 6.53 -10.65
C TRP A 295 14.34 5.24 -10.49
N ILE A 296 14.96 4.19 -9.95
CA ILE A 296 14.28 2.91 -9.66
C ILE A 296 13.16 3.11 -8.63
N PHE A 297 13.44 3.82 -7.54
CA PHE A 297 12.43 4.13 -6.52
C PHE A 297 11.32 5.01 -7.06
N PHE A 298 11.63 5.98 -7.94
CA PHE A 298 10.59 6.74 -8.63
C PHE A 298 9.63 5.81 -9.38
N GLY A 299 10.15 4.86 -10.17
CA GLY A 299 9.33 3.85 -10.84
C GLY A 299 8.49 3.02 -9.86
N LEU A 300 9.10 2.57 -8.75
CA LEU A 300 8.41 1.81 -7.70
C LEU A 300 7.26 2.60 -7.05
N TYR A 301 7.47 3.85 -6.64
CA TYR A 301 6.40 4.65 -6.02
C TYR A 301 5.35 5.10 -7.04
N PHE A 302 5.69 5.21 -8.32
CA PHE A 302 4.72 5.44 -9.38
C PHE A 302 3.79 4.23 -9.53
N PHE A 303 4.36 3.01 -9.60
CA PHE A 303 3.61 1.76 -9.55
C PHE A 303 2.69 1.69 -8.32
N LEU A 304 3.21 1.97 -7.13
CA LEU A 304 2.43 1.96 -5.90
C LEU A 304 1.30 2.99 -5.91
N ALA A 305 1.50 4.13 -6.57
CA ALA A 305 0.47 5.16 -6.71
C ALA A 305 -0.70 4.66 -7.57
N GLU A 306 -0.38 3.98 -8.66
CA GLU A 306 -1.38 3.40 -9.55
C GLU A 306 -2.12 2.24 -8.89
N PHE A 307 -1.38 1.31 -8.28
CA PHE A 307 -1.95 0.20 -7.52
C PHE A 307 -2.87 0.69 -6.39
N SER A 308 -2.46 1.72 -5.65
CA SER A 308 -3.31 2.32 -4.60
C SER A 308 -4.53 3.02 -5.18
N SER A 309 -4.41 3.58 -6.40
CA SER A 309 -5.54 4.20 -7.07
C SER A 309 -6.58 3.16 -7.45
N ASP A 310 -6.14 2.09 -8.11
CA ASP A 310 -6.98 0.97 -8.55
C ASP A 310 -7.64 0.28 -7.35
N THR A 311 -6.88 0.01 -6.29
CA THR A 311 -7.42 -0.60 -5.06
C THR A 311 -8.56 0.24 -4.49
N CYS A 312 -8.38 1.56 -4.37
CA CYS A 312 -9.42 2.44 -3.84
C CYS A 312 -10.63 2.54 -4.78
N THR A 313 -10.43 2.54 -6.10
CA THR A 313 -11.55 2.53 -7.07
C THR A 313 -12.30 1.21 -7.03
N ALA A 314 -11.59 0.09 -6.87
CA ALA A 314 -12.21 -1.21 -6.73
C ALA A 314 -13.02 -1.33 -5.43
N LEU A 315 -12.52 -0.78 -4.31
CA LEU A 315 -13.25 -0.66 -3.04
C LEU A 315 -14.50 0.22 -3.19
N GLU A 316 -14.42 1.35 -3.90
CA GLU A 316 -15.54 2.24 -4.17
C GLU A 316 -16.62 1.56 -5.03
N ASN A 317 -16.21 0.86 -6.09
CA ASN A 317 -17.11 0.08 -6.93
C ASN A 317 -17.80 -1.04 -6.16
N PHE A 318 -17.09 -1.67 -5.22
CA PHE A 318 -17.68 -2.67 -4.32
C PHE A 318 -18.77 -2.08 -3.43
N GLN A 319 -18.58 -0.87 -2.90
CA GLN A 319 -19.63 -0.19 -2.10
C GLN A 319 -20.88 0.10 -2.92
N GLN A 320 -20.73 0.47 -4.20
CA GLN A 320 -21.85 0.76 -5.08
C GLN A 320 -22.60 -0.51 -5.50
N ASN A 321 -21.86 -1.55 -5.93
CA ASN A 321 -22.43 -2.79 -6.45
C ASN A 321 -21.61 -4.01 -5.97
N PRO A 322 -21.87 -4.57 -4.77
CA PRO A 322 -21.06 -5.64 -4.17
C PRO A 322 -21.07 -6.96 -4.98
N ASN A 323 -22.13 -7.19 -5.75
CA ASN A 323 -22.33 -8.45 -6.49
C ASN A 323 -21.79 -8.42 -7.93
N ASN A 324 -21.50 -7.23 -8.49
CA ASN A 324 -21.00 -7.10 -9.86
C ASN A 324 -19.79 -6.15 -9.91
N ASN A 325 -18.68 -6.57 -9.31
CA ASN A 325 -17.43 -5.81 -9.33
C ASN A 325 -16.20 -6.74 -9.34
N SER A 326 -15.01 -6.13 -9.41
CA SER A 326 -13.72 -6.84 -9.47
C SER A 326 -13.38 -7.64 -8.20
N LEU A 327 -13.90 -7.26 -7.04
CA LEU A 327 -13.70 -7.94 -5.76
C LEU A 327 -14.72 -9.07 -5.51
N SER A 328 -15.82 -9.18 -6.27
CA SER A 328 -16.84 -10.22 -6.05
C SER A 328 -16.26 -11.65 -6.13
N SER A 329 -15.23 -11.87 -6.96
CA SER A 329 -14.52 -13.16 -7.03
C SER A 329 -13.67 -13.49 -5.80
N ILE A 330 -13.40 -12.51 -4.95
CA ILE A 330 -12.60 -12.64 -3.72
C ILE A 330 -13.51 -12.67 -2.49
N LEU A 331 -14.62 -11.91 -2.54
CA LEU A 331 -15.61 -11.77 -1.48
C LEU A 331 -17.01 -12.06 -2.05
N PRO A 332 -17.46 -13.32 -2.06
CA PRO A 332 -18.75 -13.72 -2.62
C PRO A 332 -19.90 -13.38 -1.65
N CYS A 333 -20.26 -12.09 -1.55
CA CYS A 333 -21.37 -11.65 -0.69
C CYS A 333 -22.73 -12.24 -1.11
N ASP A 334 -22.88 -12.61 -2.38
CA ASP A 334 -24.05 -13.30 -2.93
C ASP A 334 -24.22 -14.72 -2.38
N GLU A 335 -23.11 -15.47 -2.26
CA GLU A 335 -23.14 -16.77 -1.57
C GLU A 335 -23.46 -16.59 -0.08
N LEU A 336 -22.89 -15.57 0.57
CA LEU A 336 -23.20 -15.26 1.98
C LEU A 336 -24.68 -14.89 2.16
N LEU A 337 -25.24 -14.06 1.29
CA LEU A 337 -26.65 -13.66 1.33
C LEU A 337 -27.60 -14.84 1.14
N SER A 338 -27.20 -15.88 0.40
CA SER A 338 -28.01 -17.10 0.27
C SER A 338 -28.22 -17.84 1.61
N ALA A 339 -27.31 -17.63 2.58
CA ALA A 339 -27.44 -18.17 3.93
C ALA A 339 -28.40 -17.37 4.82
N LYS A 340 -28.95 -16.23 4.35
CA LYS A 340 -29.91 -15.42 5.12
C LYS A 340 -31.18 -16.19 5.45
N SER A 341 -31.66 -17.06 4.57
CA SER A 341 -32.82 -17.90 4.87
C SER A 341 -32.55 -18.85 6.03
N VAL A 342 -31.34 -19.41 6.11
CA VAL A 342 -30.93 -20.31 7.20
C VAL A 342 -30.90 -19.55 8.53
N LEU A 343 -30.37 -18.34 8.55
CA LEU A 343 -30.37 -17.50 9.75
C LEU A 343 -31.79 -17.11 10.16
N ASN A 344 -32.66 -16.80 9.19
CA ASN A 344 -34.07 -16.51 9.42
C ASN A 344 -34.84 -17.71 9.98
N ASP A 345 -34.55 -18.93 9.51
CA ASP A 345 -35.14 -20.17 10.03
C ASP A 345 -34.77 -20.39 11.51
N VAL A 346 -33.53 -20.02 11.90
CA VAL A 346 -33.11 -20.04 13.31
C VAL A 346 -33.92 -19.04 14.14
N GLY A 347 -34.10 -17.81 13.64
CA GLY A 347 -34.94 -16.79 14.29
C GLY A 347 -36.40 -17.25 14.44
N ALA A 348 -36.97 -17.82 13.39
CA ALA A 348 -38.32 -18.39 13.39
C ALA A 348 -38.46 -19.55 14.39
N GLY A 349 -37.44 -20.42 14.48
CA GLY A 349 -37.38 -21.52 15.44
C GLY A 349 -37.40 -21.04 16.89
N ILE A 350 -36.59 -20.04 17.23
CA ILE A 350 -36.55 -19.45 18.58
C ILE A 350 -37.86 -18.72 18.88
N TYR A 351 -38.38 -17.95 17.93
CA TYR A 351 -39.68 -17.29 18.07
C TYR A 351 -40.80 -18.29 18.40
N SER A 352 -40.85 -19.40 17.64
CA SER A 352 -41.85 -20.45 17.85
C SER A 352 -41.68 -21.13 19.20
N LEU A 353 -40.45 -21.41 19.62
CA LEU A 353 -40.15 -22.00 20.93
C LEU A 353 -40.66 -21.12 22.07
N VAL A 354 -40.32 -19.83 22.07
CA VAL A 354 -40.78 -18.88 23.10
C VAL A 354 -42.30 -18.77 23.12
N LYS A 355 -42.95 -18.76 21.94
CA LYS A 355 -44.41 -18.75 21.84
C LYS A 355 -45.07 -19.96 22.48
N VAL A 356 -44.52 -21.16 22.27
CA VAL A 356 -45.02 -22.40 22.90
C VAL A 356 -44.84 -22.37 24.41
N VAL A 357 -43.68 -21.93 24.88
CA VAL A 357 -43.39 -21.79 26.32
C VAL A 357 -44.38 -20.82 26.96
N ASN A 358 -44.57 -19.63 26.38
CA ASN A 358 -45.50 -18.63 26.91
C ASN A 358 -46.96 -19.12 26.90
N ALA A 359 -47.39 -19.85 25.86
CA ALA A 359 -48.73 -20.42 25.81
C ALA A 359 -48.96 -21.44 26.94
N ASN A 360 -47.95 -22.28 27.24
CA ASN A 360 -48.01 -23.22 28.35
C ASN A 360 -48.04 -22.48 29.71
N ILE A 361 -47.21 -21.45 29.90
CA ILE A 361 -47.21 -20.61 31.12
C ILE A 361 -48.60 -20.01 31.35
N SER A 362 -49.22 -19.42 30.32
CA SER A 362 -50.58 -18.87 30.41
C SER A 362 -51.61 -19.93 30.79
N SER A 363 -51.51 -21.14 30.22
CA SER A 363 -52.41 -22.25 30.54
C SER A 363 -52.28 -22.72 31.99
N THR A 364 -51.06 -22.72 32.56
CA THR A 364 -50.82 -23.15 33.93
C THR A 364 -51.23 -22.08 34.96
N GLN A 365 -51.06 -20.80 34.64
CA GLN A 365 -51.53 -19.69 35.51
C GLN A 365 -53.04 -19.68 35.74
N GLY A 366 -53.84 -20.19 34.79
CA GLY A 366 -55.28 -20.38 34.99
C GLY A 366 -55.62 -21.31 36.18
N THR A 367 -54.65 -22.05 36.71
CA THR A 367 -54.80 -23.00 37.82
C THR A 367 -54.01 -22.64 39.10
N SER A 368 -53.18 -21.59 39.09
CA SER A 368 -52.26 -21.27 40.20
C SER A 368 -52.21 -19.77 40.53
N SER A 369 -52.20 -19.41 41.81
CA SER A 369 -52.25 -18.03 42.33
C SER A 369 -50.97 -17.19 42.14
N GLN A 370 -49.94 -17.71 41.45
CA GLN A 370 -48.64 -17.05 41.26
C GLN A 370 -48.46 -16.60 39.80
N SER A 371 -48.17 -15.32 39.59
CA SER A 371 -47.92 -14.72 38.28
C SER A 371 -46.48 -15.02 37.83
N ILE A 372 -46.30 -16.08 37.05
CA ILE A 372 -45.04 -16.34 36.34
C ILE A 372 -44.84 -15.23 35.29
N GLU A 373 -43.70 -14.56 35.29
CA GLU A 373 -43.38 -13.55 34.29
C GLU A 373 -43.20 -14.22 32.91
N TYR A 374 -43.69 -13.56 31.85
CA TYR A 374 -43.61 -14.08 30.49
C TYR A 374 -42.16 -14.10 30.00
N VAL A 375 -41.79 -15.11 29.21
CA VAL A 375 -40.49 -15.14 28.54
C VAL A 375 -40.50 -14.15 27.38
N CYS A 376 -39.52 -13.26 27.31
CA CYS A 376 -39.38 -12.35 26.18
C CYS A 376 -39.06 -13.12 24.90
N ASN A 377 -39.78 -12.79 23.83
CA ASN A 377 -39.41 -13.16 22.48
C ASN A 377 -38.54 -12.07 21.87
N PRO A 378 -37.25 -12.32 21.61
CA PRO A 378 -36.36 -11.29 21.07
C PRO A 378 -36.49 -11.13 19.55
N PHE A 379 -37.43 -11.82 18.90
CA PHE A 379 -37.67 -11.72 17.46
C PHE A 379 -39.03 -11.10 17.15
N SER A 380 -39.11 -10.33 16.06
CA SER A 380 -40.37 -9.76 15.58
C SER A 380 -41.36 -10.83 15.10
N GLU A 381 -42.64 -10.46 14.99
CA GLU A 381 -43.67 -11.36 14.45
C GLU A 381 -43.38 -11.77 12.99
N PRO A 382 -43.94 -12.90 12.52
CA PRO A 382 -43.81 -13.32 11.13
C PRO A 382 -44.31 -12.25 10.16
N PRO A 383 -43.74 -12.14 8.94
CA PRO A 383 -42.80 -13.08 8.32
C PRO A 383 -41.31 -12.73 8.49
N GLU A 384 -40.99 -11.60 9.14
CA GLU A 384 -39.67 -10.99 9.06
C GLU A 384 -38.67 -11.51 10.09
N TYR A 385 -39.14 -11.94 11.27
CA TYR A 385 -38.32 -12.48 12.37
C TYR A 385 -37.02 -11.70 12.64
N ASN A 386 -37.10 -10.37 12.61
CA ASN A 386 -35.95 -9.51 12.87
C ASN A 386 -35.56 -9.60 14.35
N TYR A 387 -34.26 -9.68 14.64
CA TYR A 387 -33.75 -9.72 16.01
C TYR A 387 -33.84 -8.32 16.65
N GLN A 388 -34.66 -8.20 17.68
CA GLN A 388 -35.01 -6.95 18.38
C GLN A 388 -35.08 -7.18 19.91
N PRO A 389 -33.96 -7.55 20.56
CA PRO A 389 -33.94 -7.80 22.00
C PRO A 389 -34.30 -6.57 22.85
N GLU A 390 -34.17 -5.37 22.30
CA GLU A 390 -34.58 -4.11 22.92
C GLU A 390 -36.10 -3.92 23.02
N ASN A 391 -36.89 -4.61 22.19
CA ASN A 391 -38.35 -4.52 22.20
C ASN A 391 -39.00 -5.40 23.28
N CYS A 392 -38.20 -6.09 24.09
CA CYS A 392 -38.66 -6.84 25.25
C CYS A 392 -39.32 -5.92 26.30
N PRO A 393 -40.58 -6.20 26.71
CA PRO A 393 -41.21 -5.49 27.82
C PRO A 393 -40.41 -5.61 29.12
N ALA A 394 -40.43 -4.57 29.96
CA ALA A 394 -39.70 -4.55 31.24
C ALA A 394 -40.19 -5.62 32.25
N ASN A 395 -41.40 -6.15 32.07
CA ASN A 395 -42.02 -7.19 32.87
C ASN A 395 -41.89 -8.60 32.24
N SER A 396 -40.88 -8.81 31.39
CA SER A 396 -40.60 -10.09 30.74
C SER A 396 -39.19 -10.58 31.04
N VAL A 397 -39.04 -11.89 31.16
CA VAL A 397 -37.78 -12.57 31.48
C VAL A 397 -37.03 -12.87 30.20
N ARG A 398 -35.77 -12.46 30.08
CA ARG A 398 -34.94 -12.84 28.93
C ARG A 398 -34.55 -14.31 29.04
N ILE A 399 -34.30 -14.96 27.90
CA ILE A 399 -33.99 -16.39 27.87
C ILE A 399 -32.81 -16.75 28.78
N GLY A 400 -31.73 -15.95 28.78
CA GLY A 400 -30.59 -16.15 29.66
C GLY A 400 -30.87 -16.00 31.17
N ASP A 401 -31.93 -15.28 31.54
CA ASP A 401 -32.28 -14.97 32.93
C ASP A 401 -33.28 -15.98 33.52
N ILE A 402 -33.82 -16.89 32.68
CA ILE A 402 -34.78 -17.94 33.11
C ILE A 402 -34.25 -18.77 34.29
N PRO A 403 -32.99 -19.25 34.31
CA PRO A 403 -32.49 -20.03 35.43
C PRO A 403 -32.53 -19.26 36.76
N GLU A 404 -32.29 -17.96 36.74
CA GLU A 404 -32.32 -17.14 37.96
C GLU A 404 -33.74 -17.10 38.56
N VAL A 405 -34.75 -16.94 37.71
CA VAL A 405 -36.17 -16.96 38.12
C VAL A 405 -36.59 -18.35 38.61
N LEU A 406 -36.14 -19.41 37.94
CA LEU A 406 -36.51 -20.78 38.30
C LEU A 406 -35.75 -21.32 39.53
N ARG A 407 -34.61 -20.72 39.89
CA ARG A 407 -33.81 -21.16 41.04
C ARG A 407 -34.59 -21.06 42.35
N GLU A 408 -35.42 -20.03 42.52
CA GLU A 408 -36.31 -19.87 43.68
C GLU A 408 -37.42 -20.93 43.75
N LEU A 409 -37.67 -21.62 42.63
CA LEU A 409 -38.69 -22.65 42.46
C LEU A 409 -38.10 -24.08 42.37
N SER A 410 -36.79 -24.21 42.63
CA SER A 410 -36.03 -25.48 42.54
C SER A 410 -35.72 -26.09 43.91
N CYS A 411 -35.70 -27.43 43.98
CA CYS A 411 -35.39 -28.18 45.21
C CYS A 411 -33.89 -28.52 45.30
N SER A 412 -33.18 -28.04 46.33
CA SER A 412 -31.73 -28.26 46.49
C SER A 412 -31.30 -29.64 47.01
N ASP A 413 -32.19 -30.40 47.67
CA ASP A 413 -31.85 -31.67 48.34
C ASP A 413 -32.86 -32.79 48.02
N ALA A 414 -32.69 -33.47 46.89
CA ALA A 414 -33.51 -34.62 46.48
C ALA A 414 -33.12 -35.94 47.17
N SER A 415 -32.93 -35.94 48.49
CA SER A 415 -32.57 -37.17 49.22
C SER A 415 -33.75 -38.10 49.51
N ASN A 416 -35.01 -37.65 49.34
CA ASN A 416 -36.21 -38.47 49.62
C ASN A 416 -37.39 -38.23 48.64
N GLY A 417 -37.11 -38.07 47.35
CA GLY A 417 -38.05 -38.44 46.28
C GLY A 417 -39.31 -37.61 46.04
N SER A 418 -39.55 -36.51 46.75
CA SER A 418 -40.69 -35.62 46.49
C SER A 418 -40.39 -34.20 46.95
N CYS A 419 -40.52 -33.20 46.06
CA CYS A 419 -40.56 -31.79 46.44
C CYS A 419 -41.84 -31.56 47.26
N GLU A 420 -41.72 -31.50 48.59
CA GLU A 420 -42.85 -31.25 49.49
C GLU A 420 -42.99 -29.75 49.75
N ASN A 421 -44.23 -29.24 49.65
CA ASN A 421 -44.67 -27.88 49.99
C ASN A 421 -44.11 -26.74 49.12
N GLY A 422 -44.74 -26.50 47.96
CA GLY A 422 -44.69 -25.22 47.26
C GLY A 422 -43.51 -24.98 46.31
N VAL A 423 -42.67 -25.99 46.09
CA VAL A 423 -41.53 -25.95 45.16
C VAL A 423 -41.73 -27.01 44.08
N PHE A 424 -41.56 -26.64 42.80
CA PHE A 424 -42.17 -27.34 41.66
C PHE A 424 -41.17 -28.07 40.73
N ILE A 425 -39.86 -27.78 40.82
CA ILE A 425 -38.87 -28.25 39.81
C ILE A 425 -37.77 -29.09 40.48
N SER A 426 -37.51 -30.28 39.92
CA SER A 426 -36.41 -31.15 40.36
C SER A 426 -35.04 -30.57 39.99
N ASP A 427 -33.98 -30.88 40.75
CA ASP A 427 -32.61 -30.43 40.44
C ASP A 427 -32.13 -30.88 39.03
N SER A 428 -32.55 -32.07 38.59
CA SER A 428 -32.25 -32.54 37.24
C SER A 428 -32.94 -31.72 36.15
N ASP A 429 -34.20 -31.34 36.36
CA ASP A 429 -34.96 -30.53 35.39
C ASP A 429 -34.45 -29.09 35.38
N TYR A 430 -34.11 -28.54 36.55
CA TYR A 430 -33.49 -27.21 36.66
C TYR A 430 -32.17 -27.15 35.88
N LYS A 431 -31.26 -28.11 36.10
CA LYS A 431 -29.99 -28.19 35.37
C LYS A 431 -30.20 -28.35 33.87
N LEU A 432 -31.21 -29.11 33.45
CA LEU A 432 -31.53 -29.25 32.04
C LEU A 432 -31.96 -27.90 31.43
N VAL A 433 -32.84 -27.16 32.10
CA VAL A 433 -33.28 -25.84 31.66
C VAL A 433 -32.10 -24.87 31.59
N GLU A 434 -31.26 -24.81 32.63
CA GLU A 434 -30.07 -23.97 32.69
C GLU A 434 -29.14 -24.19 31.48
N LEU A 435 -28.88 -25.45 31.13
CA LEU A 435 -28.06 -25.83 29.99
C LEU A 435 -28.67 -25.38 28.64
N TYR A 436 -29.98 -25.56 28.45
CA TYR A 436 -30.65 -25.13 27.22
C TYR A 436 -30.70 -23.60 27.10
N THR A 437 -31.04 -22.90 28.18
CA THR A 437 -31.14 -21.43 28.17
C THR A 437 -29.78 -20.78 27.99
N SER A 438 -28.73 -21.31 28.61
CA SER A 438 -27.33 -20.87 28.39
C SER A 438 -26.94 -21.02 26.92
N SER A 439 -27.22 -22.18 26.33
CA SER A 439 -26.87 -22.47 24.93
C SER A 439 -27.58 -21.55 23.94
N ILE A 440 -28.89 -21.31 24.16
CA ILE A 440 -29.67 -20.38 23.34
C ILE A 440 -29.16 -18.96 23.55
N GLN A 441 -28.86 -18.55 24.78
CA GLN A 441 -28.31 -17.22 25.05
C GLN A 441 -26.96 -17.00 24.35
N ASN A 442 -26.08 -18.00 24.33
CA ASN A 442 -24.81 -17.92 23.60
C ASN A 442 -25.01 -17.78 22.08
N LEU A 443 -26.02 -18.45 21.53
CA LEU A 443 -26.43 -18.27 20.14
C LEU A 443 -26.97 -16.85 19.88
N LEU A 444 -27.85 -16.34 20.75
CA LEU A 444 -28.43 -14.99 20.66
C LEU A 444 -27.35 -13.90 20.76
N ASN A 445 -26.34 -14.09 21.63
CA ASN A 445 -25.20 -13.18 21.75
C ASN A 445 -24.38 -13.11 20.44
N SER A 446 -24.36 -14.20 19.66
CA SER A 446 -23.65 -14.28 18.39
C SER A 446 -24.51 -13.86 17.18
N TYR A 447 -25.83 -13.78 17.35
CA TYR A 447 -26.80 -13.54 16.28
C TYR A 447 -26.55 -12.23 15.49
N PRO A 448 -26.34 -11.06 16.13
CA PRO A 448 -26.06 -9.82 15.41
C PRO A 448 -24.80 -9.91 14.55
N GLY A 449 -23.78 -10.65 15.02
CA GLY A 449 -22.56 -10.89 14.26
C GLY A 449 -22.82 -11.75 13.04
N MET A 450 -23.57 -12.84 13.18
CA MET A 450 -23.93 -13.71 12.06
C MET A 450 -24.74 -12.96 11.00
N GLU A 451 -25.70 -12.15 11.43
CA GLU A 451 -26.51 -11.30 10.56
C GLU A 451 -25.63 -10.33 9.77
N SER A 452 -24.72 -9.61 10.46
CA SER A 452 -23.76 -8.70 9.83
C SER A 452 -22.86 -9.41 8.81
N LEU A 453 -22.44 -10.65 9.07
CA LEU A 453 -21.62 -11.43 8.15
C LEU A 453 -22.40 -11.87 6.91
N VAL A 454 -23.60 -12.43 7.10
CA VAL A 454 -24.48 -12.91 6.02
C VAL A 454 -24.91 -11.77 5.09
N GLU A 455 -25.16 -10.58 5.64
CA GLU A 455 -25.50 -9.37 4.86
C GLU A 455 -24.27 -8.67 4.24
N CYS A 456 -23.09 -9.23 4.47
CA CYS A 456 -21.79 -8.68 4.07
C CYS A 456 -21.52 -7.28 4.68
N GLN A 457 -22.23 -6.91 5.75
CA GLN A 457 -22.16 -5.59 6.37
C GLN A 457 -20.81 -5.37 7.04
N THR A 458 -20.27 -6.38 7.73
CA THR A 458 -18.93 -6.32 8.34
C THR A 458 -17.84 -5.92 7.34
N VAL A 459 -17.90 -6.46 6.12
CA VAL A 459 -16.96 -6.15 5.03
C VAL A 459 -17.22 -4.76 4.46
N LYS A 460 -18.50 -4.40 4.26
CA LYS A 460 -18.89 -3.07 3.79
C LYS A 460 -18.42 -1.97 4.74
N ASP A 461 -18.58 -2.16 6.05
CA ASP A 461 -18.15 -1.19 7.06
C ASP A 461 -16.63 -0.99 7.04
N ALA A 462 -15.87 -2.09 6.99
CA ALA A 462 -14.42 -2.04 6.88
C ALA A 462 -13.94 -1.30 5.61
N PHE A 463 -14.57 -1.57 4.47
CA PHE A 463 -14.23 -0.92 3.21
C PHE A 463 -14.62 0.55 3.19
N SER A 464 -15.78 0.90 3.77
CA SER A 464 -16.23 2.27 3.97
C SER A 464 -15.22 3.05 4.83
N GLU A 465 -14.75 2.45 5.92
CA GLU A 465 -13.71 3.05 6.76
C GLU A 465 -12.42 3.32 5.98
N ILE A 466 -11.95 2.35 5.18
CA ILE A 466 -10.76 2.50 4.35
C ILE A 466 -10.94 3.62 3.32
N LEU A 467 -12.07 3.67 2.64
CA LEU A 467 -12.38 4.68 1.62
C LEU A 467 -12.38 6.09 2.20
N VAL A 468 -13.09 6.29 3.32
CA VAL A 468 -13.27 7.60 3.94
C VAL A 468 -11.99 8.07 4.63
N LYS A 469 -11.36 7.22 5.45
CA LYS A 469 -10.24 7.65 6.31
C LYS A 469 -8.87 7.55 5.63
N HIS A 470 -8.66 6.55 4.76
CA HIS A 470 -7.31 6.18 4.32
C HIS A 470 -7.05 6.41 2.83
N CYS A 471 -8.01 6.16 1.94
CA CYS A 471 -7.76 6.21 0.49
C CYS A 471 -7.24 7.56 -0.01
N LYS A 472 -7.86 8.68 0.41
CA LYS A 472 -7.39 10.03 0.04
C LYS A 472 -5.96 10.30 0.52
N SER A 473 -5.68 9.94 1.77
CA SER A 473 -4.37 10.13 2.40
C SER A 473 -3.30 9.26 1.73
N LEU A 474 -3.60 7.98 1.48
CA LEU A 474 -2.72 7.03 0.82
C LEU A 474 -2.33 7.53 -0.58
N LYS A 475 -3.33 7.90 -1.41
CA LYS A 475 -3.11 8.47 -2.76
C LYS A 475 -2.30 9.77 -2.69
N ARG A 476 -2.55 10.63 -1.70
CA ARG A 476 -1.81 11.90 -1.54
C ARG A 476 -0.33 11.65 -1.20
N TYR A 477 -0.05 10.81 -0.21
CA TYR A 477 1.34 10.59 0.24
C TYR A 477 2.16 9.83 -0.78
N VAL A 478 1.61 8.81 -1.43
CA VAL A 478 2.33 8.10 -2.50
C VAL A 478 2.62 9.02 -3.69
N LYS A 479 1.68 9.91 -4.05
CA LYS A 479 1.88 10.95 -5.08
C LYS A 479 2.97 11.95 -4.69
N MET A 480 2.96 12.39 -3.44
CA MET A 480 3.98 13.26 -2.90
C MET A 480 5.38 12.61 -2.97
N VAL A 481 5.49 11.31 -2.65
CA VAL A 481 6.76 10.59 -2.71
C VAL A 481 7.27 10.49 -4.13
N TRP A 482 6.50 9.97 -5.10
CA TRP A 482 7.04 9.80 -6.45
C TRP A 482 7.37 11.17 -7.09
N ALA A 483 6.58 12.21 -6.83
CA ALA A 483 6.84 13.55 -7.34
C ALA A 483 8.13 14.15 -6.73
N ALA A 484 8.34 13.98 -5.43
CA ALA A 484 9.57 14.40 -4.77
C ALA A 484 10.78 13.55 -5.23
N MET A 485 10.58 12.26 -5.49
CA MET A 485 11.61 11.34 -5.97
C MET A 485 12.10 11.68 -7.37
N VAL A 486 11.19 12.00 -8.32
CA VAL A 486 11.62 12.42 -9.67
C VAL A 486 12.34 13.76 -9.60
N PHE A 487 11.85 14.71 -8.80
CA PHE A 487 12.52 15.99 -8.60
C PHE A 487 13.92 15.79 -8.01
N LEU A 488 14.05 14.98 -6.96
CA LEU A 488 15.32 14.62 -6.37
C LEU A 488 16.26 13.94 -7.38
N ALA A 489 15.79 12.95 -8.14
CA ALA A 489 16.59 12.26 -9.15
C ALA A 489 17.14 13.24 -10.22
N THR A 490 16.33 14.20 -10.65
CA THR A 490 16.77 15.24 -11.59
C THR A 490 17.82 16.18 -11.00
N LEU A 491 17.64 16.66 -9.76
CA LEU A 491 18.63 17.48 -9.07
C LEU A 491 19.95 16.74 -8.89
N MET A 492 19.87 15.46 -8.51
CA MET A 492 21.02 14.59 -8.36
C MET A 492 21.80 14.40 -9.66
N ALA A 493 21.09 14.14 -10.76
CA ALA A 493 21.71 14.06 -12.09
C ALA A 493 22.44 15.36 -12.45
N LEU A 494 21.81 16.51 -12.22
CA LEU A 494 22.43 17.83 -12.47
C LEU A 494 23.66 18.06 -11.59
N LEU A 495 23.59 17.74 -10.30
CA LEU A 495 24.72 17.86 -9.38
C LEU A 495 25.90 16.98 -9.80
N VAL A 496 25.65 15.72 -10.15
CA VAL A 496 26.69 14.80 -10.63
C VAL A 496 27.33 15.32 -11.93
N LEU A 497 26.56 15.87 -12.86
CA LEU A 497 27.09 16.46 -14.09
C LEU A 497 27.92 17.73 -13.83
N LEU A 498 27.48 18.59 -12.91
CA LEU A 498 28.23 19.79 -12.53
C LEU A 498 29.57 19.43 -11.88
N TRP A 499 29.58 18.48 -10.94
CA TRP A 499 30.81 18.06 -10.27
C TRP A 499 31.76 17.27 -11.19
N THR A 500 31.24 16.46 -12.11
CA THR A 500 32.07 15.75 -13.11
C THR A 500 32.74 16.71 -14.08
N THR A 501 32.01 17.71 -14.58
CA THR A 501 32.59 18.73 -15.49
C THR A 501 33.66 19.56 -14.79
N GLN A 502 33.42 19.96 -13.54
CA GLN A 502 34.40 20.67 -12.71
C GLN A 502 35.67 19.82 -12.47
N ALA A 503 35.51 18.57 -12.03
CA ALA A 503 36.65 17.69 -11.74
C ALA A 503 37.52 17.43 -12.98
N ASN A 504 36.88 17.23 -14.14
CA ASN A 504 37.59 17.08 -15.42
C ASN A 504 38.28 18.37 -15.85
N HIS A 505 37.69 19.54 -15.59
CA HIS A 505 38.32 20.82 -15.88
C HIS A 505 39.61 21.02 -15.06
N GLU A 506 39.57 20.75 -13.75
CA GLU A 506 40.73 20.85 -12.87
C GLU A 506 41.84 19.85 -13.26
N GLN A 507 41.49 18.61 -13.62
CA GLN A 507 42.48 17.61 -14.05
C GLN A 507 43.25 18.04 -15.31
N ASN A 508 42.57 18.69 -16.27
CA ASN A 508 43.20 19.19 -17.50
C ASN A 508 44.17 20.36 -17.24
N HIS A 509 43.97 21.16 -16.19
CA HIS A 509 44.88 22.24 -15.80
C HIS A 509 46.10 21.73 -15.04
N HIS A 510 45.93 20.79 -14.09
CA HIS A 510 47.08 20.20 -13.38
C HIS A 510 48.03 19.43 -14.32
N LEU A 511 47.51 18.81 -15.38
CA LEU A 511 48.32 18.18 -16.43
C LEU A 511 49.11 19.20 -17.28
N ALA A 512 48.66 20.46 -17.34
CA ALA A 512 49.33 21.54 -18.06
C ALA A 512 50.44 22.22 -17.22
N ASP A 513 50.23 22.38 -15.90
CA ASP A 513 51.20 23.02 -15.00
C ASP A 513 52.40 22.10 -14.63
N GLY A 514 52.22 20.77 -14.66
CA GLY A 514 53.31 19.81 -14.44
C GLY A 514 54.37 19.73 -15.56
N PHE A 515 54.26 20.58 -16.59
CA PHE A 515 55.13 20.61 -17.77
C PHE A 515 56.06 21.85 -17.77
N VAL A 516 56.53 22.28 -16.60
CA VAL A 516 57.64 23.26 -16.51
C VAL A 516 58.95 22.54 -16.86
N ASN A 517 59.49 22.88 -18.03
CA ASN A 517 60.67 22.28 -18.64
C ASN A 517 61.95 22.63 -17.85
N PRO A 518 62.81 21.68 -17.43
CA PRO A 518 64.07 21.97 -16.73
C PRO A 518 65.09 22.71 -17.61
N HIS A 519 64.85 22.82 -18.93
CA HIS A 519 65.73 23.53 -19.85
C HIS A 519 65.81 25.05 -19.61
N SER A 520 64.80 25.70 -19.00
CA SER A 520 64.93 27.14 -18.69
C SER A 520 65.90 27.39 -17.53
N ALA A 521 66.03 26.44 -16.59
CA ALA A 521 66.99 26.53 -15.50
C ALA A 521 68.44 26.34 -16.00
N ALA A 522 68.65 25.48 -17.01
CA ALA A 522 69.97 25.28 -17.60
C ALA A 522 70.44 26.49 -18.42
N VAL A 523 69.54 27.15 -19.17
CA VAL A 523 69.87 28.36 -19.95
C VAL A 523 70.16 29.55 -19.02
N ILE A 524 69.42 29.70 -17.92
CA ILE A 524 69.70 30.74 -16.91
C ILE A 524 71.03 30.47 -16.19
N LYS A 525 71.39 29.21 -15.94
CA LYS A 525 72.69 28.86 -15.32
C LYS A 525 73.87 29.07 -16.29
N LEU A 526 73.67 28.85 -17.59
CA LEU A 526 74.68 29.10 -18.63
C LEU A 526 74.92 30.60 -18.83
N GLU A 527 73.86 31.41 -18.91
CA GLU A 527 73.93 32.89 -18.98
C GLU A 527 74.64 33.48 -17.75
N LEU A 528 74.38 32.94 -16.55
CA LEU A 528 75.05 33.39 -15.32
C LEU A 528 76.54 33.00 -15.26
N SER A 529 76.92 31.87 -15.89
CA SER A 529 78.32 31.42 -15.99
C SER A 529 79.13 32.24 -17.01
N ILE A 530 78.50 32.68 -18.10
CA ILE A 530 79.13 33.56 -19.10
C ILE A 530 79.31 34.98 -18.54
N ALA A 531 78.34 35.48 -17.77
CA ALA A 531 78.41 36.77 -17.10
C ALA A 531 79.47 36.83 -15.98
N THR A 532 79.79 35.70 -15.34
CA THR A 532 80.84 35.60 -14.32
C THR A 532 82.25 35.35 -14.88
N GLY A 533 82.36 34.70 -16.06
CA GLY A 533 83.63 34.52 -16.77
C GLY A 533 84.22 35.83 -17.34
N LEU A 534 83.38 36.78 -17.76
CA LEU A 534 83.83 38.06 -18.32
C LEU A 534 84.31 39.08 -17.26
N LYS A 535 84.09 38.83 -15.96
CA LYS A 535 84.47 39.75 -14.88
C LYS A 535 85.83 39.43 -14.23
N LYS A 536 86.55 38.42 -14.74
CA LYS A 536 87.78 37.90 -14.13
C LYS A 536 88.87 37.68 -15.19
N ASN A 537 89.37 38.77 -15.78
CA ASN A 537 90.69 38.74 -16.39
C ASN A 537 91.48 39.99 -15.94
N PRO A 538 92.37 39.85 -14.95
CA PRO A 538 93.37 40.85 -14.62
C PRO A 538 94.58 40.63 -15.53
N ASN A 539 94.94 41.61 -16.36
CA ASN A 539 96.25 41.57 -17.02
C ASN A 539 97.22 42.47 -16.23
N PRO A 540 98.36 41.93 -15.73
CA PRO A 540 99.34 42.67 -14.95
C PRO A 540 100.52 43.19 -15.79
N SER A 541 101.12 44.27 -15.27
CA SER A 541 102.53 44.72 -15.40
C SER A 541 103.05 45.36 -16.71
N ILE A 542 103.39 46.66 -16.70
CA ILE A 542 104.71 47.33 -16.47
C ILE A 542 105.44 47.65 -17.79
N VAL A 543 105.43 48.93 -18.21
CA VAL A 543 106.53 49.91 -18.29
C VAL A 543 105.89 51.31 -18.34
#